data_AF-A0A439VAM1-F1
#
_entry.id   AF-A0A439VAM1-F1
#
_cell.length_a   1.000
_cell.length_b   1.000
_cell.length_c   1.000
_cell.angle_alpha   90.00
_cell.angle_beta   90.00
_cell.angle_gamma   90.00
#
_symmetry.space_group_name_H-M   'P 1'
#
loop_
_entity.id
_entity.type
_entity.pdbx_description
1 polymer ?
#
loop_
_entity_poly.entity_id
_entity_poly.type
_entity_poly.pdbx_seq_one_letter_code
_entity_poly.pdbx_strand_id
1 'polypeptide(L)'
;LPVIYLCENNGYAITTSVVRSHGQPDIALRATGYGIPGVTVDGQDVNAVYEAAARAVTRARAGEGPTLIVADTYRFDEHSFGLVIPGEPYRSIEEVDSYKRDCDPIVLYRTVLLEEGINEESLRVIEEEVTEAVKQAVKFALASPMPRPETLPDYMFNSPVAGARG
;
A
#
# COMPACT_ATOMS: atom_id res chain seq x y z
N LEU A 1 2.06 18.96 14.40
CA LEU A 1 2.78 18.24 13.33
C LEU A 1 1.77 17.86 12.25
N PRO A 2 1.97 18.24 10.98
CA PRO A 2 1.08 17.87 9.88
C PRO A 2 1.41 16.46 9.37
N VAL A 3 0.95 15.42 10.07
CA VAL A 3 1.22 14.03 9.73
C VAL A 3 -0.09 13.26 9.56
N ILE A 4 -0.12 12.36 8.59
CA ILE A 4 -1.20 11.41 8.40
C ILE A 4 -0.59 10.03 8.61
N TYR A 5 -1.11 9.29 9.57
CA TYR A 5 -0.79 7.89 9.75
C TYR A 5 -1.80 7.09 8.94
N LEU A 6 -1.36 6.44 7.87
CA LEU A 6 -2.18 5.51 7.11
C LEU A 6 -1.79 4.08 7.49
N CYS A 7 -2.77 3.31 7.95
CA CYS A 7 -2.63 1.89 8.24
C CYS A 7 -3.40 1.10 7.18
N GLU A 8 -2.67 0.39 6.33
CA GLU A 8 -3.23 -0.59 5.40
C GLU A 8 -3.45 -1.90 6.16
N ASN A 9 -4.66 -2.08 6.68
CA ASN A 9 -5.01 -3.27 7.45
C ASN A 9 -5.49 -4.37 6.51
N ASN A 10 -4.56 -5.22 6.07
CA ASN A 10 -4.86 -6.37 5.21
C ASN A 10 -5.30 -7.62 6.00
N GLY A 11 -5.54 -7.50 7.31
CA GLY A 11 -5.95 -8.59 8.20
C GLY A 11 -4.82 -9.47 8.73
N TYR A 12 -3.58 -9.38 8.22
CA TYR A 12 -2.49 -10.31 8.58
C TYR A 12 -1.09 -9.68 8.64
N ALA A 13 -0.37 -9.95 9.73
CA ALA A 13 1.07 -9.74 9.83
C ALA A 13 1.82 -11.04 9.51
N ILE A 14 2.27 -11.18 8.25
CA ILE A 14 2.80 -12.42 7.66
C ILE A 14 1.76 -13.55 7.75
N THR A 15 1.76 -14.32 8.84
CA THR A 15 0.80 -15.39 9.16
C THR A 15 -0.14 -15.07 10.32
N THR A 16 0.14 -14.02 11.08
CA THR A 16 -0.59 -13.70 12.30
C THR A 16 -1.80 -12.82 11.97
N SER A 17 -3.01 -13.34 12.19
CA SER A 17 -4.24 -12.58 11.99
C SER A 17 -4.35 -11.39 12.94
N VAL A 18 -4.89 -10.27 12.45
CA VAL A 18 -5.09 -9.02 13.20
C VAL A 18 -5.92 -9.25 14.46
N VAL A 19 -6.97 -10.09 14.39
CA VAL A 19 -7.86 -10.37 15.53
C VAL A 19 -7.15 -11.10 16.67
N ARG A 20 -6.02 -11.74 16.38
CA ARG A 20 -5.17 -12.47 17.36
C ARG A 20 -3.94 -11.67 17.77
N SER A 21 -3.65 -10.56 17.09
CA SER A 21 -2.42 -9.81 17.27
C SER A 21 -2.46 -8.87 18.48
N HIS A 22 -3.64 -8.42 18.91
CA HIS A 22 -3.80 -7.44 19.99
C HIS A 22 -5.12 -7.64 20.75
N GLY A 23 -5.17 -7.18 22.01
CA GLY A 23 -6.39 -7.23 22.84
C GLY A 23 -7.49 -6.23 22.43
N GLN A 24 -7.17 -5.28 21.53
CA GLN A 24 -8.12 -4.38 20.89
C GLN A 24 -7.93 -4.49 19.37
N PRO A 25 -8.83 -5.19 18.64
CA PRO A 25 -8.69 -5.38 17.20
C PRO A 25 -9.02 -4.12 16.40
N ASP A 26 -9.82 -3.19 16.92
CA ASP A 26 -10.10 -1.92 16.24
C ASP A 26 -8.86 -1.01 16.31
N ILE A 27 -8.19 -0.87 15.17
CA ILE A 27 -6.94 -0.13 15.05
C ILE A 27 -7.17 1.37 15.20
N ALA A 28 -8.29 1.90 14.73
CA ALA A 28 -8.57 3.33 14.75
C ALA A 28 -8.70 3.86 16.18
N LEU A 29 -9.19 3.04 17.13
CA LEU A 29 -9.28 3.40 18.54
C LEU A 29 -7.92 3.69 19.20
N ARG A 30 -6.81 3.22 18.63
CA ARG A 30 -5.46 3.58 19.14
C ARG A 30 -5.21 5.09 19.07
N ALA A 31 -5.83 5.78 18.11
CA ALA A 31 -5.72 7.23 17.95
C ALA A 31 -6.14 7.99 19.22
N THR A 32 -7.17 7.49 19.91
CA THR A 32 -7.67 8.07 21.17
C THR A 32 -6.60 8.12 22.25
N GLY A 33 -5.72 7.10 22.32
CA GLY A 33 -4.60 7.06 23.27
C GLY A 33 -3.56 8.17 23.05
N TYR A 34 -3.55 8.77 21.86
CA TYR A 34 -2.67 9.89 21.49
C TYR A 34 -3.40 11.23 21.44
N GLY A 35 -4.71 11.26 21.70
CA GLY A 35 -5.53 12.47 21.59
C GLY A 35 -5.69 12.96 20.14
N ILE A 36 -5.65 12.06 19.15
CA ILE A 36 -5.79 12.38 17.73
C ILE A 36 -7.02 11.66 17.15
N PRO A 37 -7.64 12.17 16.07
CA PRO A 37 -8.72 11.46 15.40
C PRO A 37 -8.21 10.17 14.74
N GLY A 38 -9.00 9.11 14.86
CA GLY A 38 -8.83 7.84 14.16
C GLY A 38 -10.09 7.53 13.36
N VAL A 39 -9.94 7.15 12.10
CA VAL A 39 -11.06 6.76 11.22
C VAL A 39 -10.74 5.44 10.54
N THR A 40 -11.74 4.59 10.40
CA THR A 40 -11.67 3.38 9.56
C THR A 40 -12.46 3.62 8.29
N VAL A 41 -11.91 3.22 7.14
CA VAL A 41 -12.56 3.25 5.84
C VAL A 41 -12.44 1.90 5.16
N ASP A 42 -13.36 1.61 4.26
CA ASP A 42 -13.20 0.50 3.33
C ASP A 42 -12.01 0.81 2.42
N GLY A 43 -10.94 0.01 2.53
CA GLY A 43 -9.73 0.15 1.75
C GLY A 43 -9.88 -0.32 0.31
N GLN A 44 -10.97 -1.02 -0.03
CA GLN A 44 -11.30 -1.43 -1.40
C GLN A 44 -12.11 -0.36 -2.15
N ASP A 45 -12.64 0.65 -1.44
CA ASP A 45 -13.31 1.81 -2.04
C ASP A 45 -12.33 2.98 -2.19
N VAL A 46 -11.90 3.20 -3.44
CA VAL A 46 -10.95 4.27 -3.82
C VAL A 46 -11.46 5.66 -3.41
N ASN A 47 -12.76 5.90 -3.54
CA ASN A 47 -13.35 7.20 -3.20
C ASN A 47 -13.40 7.39 -1.68
N ALA A 48 -13.76 6.36 -0.91
CA ALA A 48 -13.76 6.43 0.55
C ALA A 48 -12.35 6.72 1.12
N VAL A 49 -11.33 6.05 0.57
CA VAL A 49 -9.92 6.29 0.92
C VAL A 49 -9.51 7.71 0.54
N TYR A 50 -9.81 8.15 -0.68
CA TYR A 50 -9.50 9.50 -1.16
C TYR A 50 -10.12 10.58 -0.26
N GLU A 51 -11.40 10.46 0.07
CA GLU A 51 -12.09 11.43 0.90
C GLU A 51 -11.52 11.50 2.32
N ALA A 52 -11.24 10.35 2.95
CA ALA A 52 -10.64 10.32 4.28
C ALA A 52 -9.24 10.95 4.28
N ALA A 53 -8.44 10.63 3.26
CA ALA A 53 -7.13 11.24 3.07
C ALA A 53 -7.25 12.76 2.84
N ALA A 54 -8.15 13.21 1.98
CA ALA A 54 -8.37 14.63 1.68
C ALA A 54 -8.79 15.43 2.93
N ARG A 55 -9.68 14.87 3.76
CA ARG A 55 -10.07 15.46 5.05
C ARG A 55 -8.87 15.54 6.01
N ALA A 56 -8.09 14.46 6.13
CA ALA A 56 -6.90 14.43 6.98
C ALA A 56 -5.80 15.41 6.51
N VAL A 57 -5.58 15.52 5.19
CA VAL A 57 -4.64 16.49 4.59
C VAL A 57 -5.08 17.91 4.92
N THR A 58 -6.36 18.23 4.75
CA THR A 58 -6.92 19.55 5.05
C THR A 58 -6.69 19.91 6.52
N ARG A 59 -7.05 19.00 7.44
CA ARG A 59 -6.83 19.14 8.88
C ARG A 59 -5.35 19.37 9.23
N ALA A 60 -4.47 18.53 8.72
CA ALA A 60 -3.03 18.61 8.98
C ALA A 60 -2.45 19.95 8.51
N ARG A 61 -2.84 20.41 7.31
CA ARG A 61 -2.41 21.70 6.74
C ARG A 61 -2.96 22.91 7.50
N ALA A 62 -4.16 22.79 8.08
CA ALA A 62 -4.75 23.82 8.95
C ALA A 62 -4.06 23.91 10.33
N GLY A 63 -3.11 23.03 10.63
CA GLY A 63 -2.40 23.02 11.92
C GLY A 63 -3.17 22.31 13.04
N GLU A 64 -4.27 21.64 12.72
CA GLU A 64 -5.14 20.96 13.69
C GLU A 64 -4.58 19.58 14.16
N GLY A 65 -3.35 19.26 13.76
CA GLY A 65 -2.65 18.06 14.18
C GLY A 65 -2.87 16.86 13.25
N PRO A 66 -2.36 15.69 13.65
CA PRO A 66 -2.36 14.51 12.82
C PRO A 66 -3.69 13.74 12.86
N THR A 67 -3.83 12.78 11.95
CA THR A 67 -4.97 11.84 11.87
C THR A 67 -4.45 10.42 11.63
N LEU A 68 -5.08 9.43 12.26
CA LEU A 68 -4.94 8.02 11.89
C LEU A 68 -6.08 7.62 10.94
N ILE A 69 -5.73 7.08 9.78
CA ILE A 69 -6.65 6.44 8.84
C ILE A 69 -6.31 4.96 8.82
N VAL A 70 -7.30 4.10 9.03
CA VAL A 70 -7.21 2.65 8.86
C VAL A 70 -8.00 2.31 7.61
N ALA A 71 -7.30 1.88 6.56
CA ALA A 71 -7.91 1.37 5.35
C ALA A 71 -7.97 -0.17 5.48
N ASP A 72 -9.16 -0.70 5.75
CA ASP A 72 -9.37 -2.15 5.82
C ASP A 72 -9.37 -2.72 4.40
N THR A 73 -8.32 -3.46 4.07
CA THR A 73 -8.06 -3.97 2.71
C THR A 73 -7.70 -5.46 2.78
N TYR A 74 -7.21 -6.03 1.68
CA TYR A 74 -6.82 -7.43 1.64
C TYR A 74 -5.59 -7.68 0.75
N ARG A 75 -4.68 -8.52 1.21
CA ARG A 75 -3.51 -8.95 0.43
C ARG A 75 -3.83 -10.25 -0.31
N PHE A 76 -4.04 -10.16 -1.61
CA PHE A 76 -4.42 -11.29 -2.48
C PHE A 76 -3.36 -12.40 -2.57
N ASP A 77 -2.08 -12.04 -2.49
CA ASP A 77 -0.97 -12.99 -2.58
C ASP A 77 -0.33 -13.25 -1.21
N GLU A 78 0.72 -14.08 -1.22
CA GLU A 78 1.54 -14.32 -0.04
C GLU A 78 2.31 -13.08 0.42
N HIS A 79 2.84 -13.13 1.65
CA HIS A 79 3.51 -11.97 2.25
C HIS A 79 4.70 -11.46 1.43
N SER A 80 5.41 -12.35 0.75
CA SER A 80 6.48 -12.00 -0.16
C SER A 80 6.65 -13.06 -1.25
N PHE A 81 7.20 -12.66 -2.39
CA PHE A 81 7.54 -13.59 -3.46
C PHE A 81 8.51 -14.67 -2.96
N GLY A 82 8.22 -15.93 -3.28
CA GLY A 82 9.03 -17.08 -2.89
C GLY A 82 8.93 -17.49 -1.42
N LEU A 83 8.04 -16.88 -0.63
CA LEU A 83 7.79 -17.33 0.73
C LEU A 83 7.06 -18.68 0.73
N VAL A 84 7.67 -19.67 1.39
CA VAL A 84 7.05 -20.98 1.63
C VAL A 84 6.76 -21.09 3.11
N ILE A 85 5.48 -21.24 3.46
CA ILE A 85 5.04 -21.40 4.85
C ILE A 85 4.75 -22.88 5.07
N PRO A 86 5.57 -23.59 5.86
CA PRO A 86 5.34 -25.00 6.12
C PRO A 86 4.14 -25.18 7.07
N GLY A 87 3.33 -26.21 6.83
CA GLY A 87 2.19 -26.57 7.68
C GLY A 87 0.84 -26.16 7.09
N GLU A 88 -0.16 -26.07 7.96
CA GLU A 88 -1.52 -25.69 7.58
C GLU A 88 -1.57 -24.24 7.10
N PRO A 89 -2.35 -23.93 6.05
CA PRO A 89 -2.58 -22.56 5.61
C PRO A 89 -3.12 -21.68 6.74
N TYR A 90 -2.57 -20.49 6.89
CA TYR A 90 -3.02 -19.50 7.88
C TYR A 90 -4.24 -18.69 7.40
N ARG A 91 -4.64 -18.90 6.14
CA ARG A 91 -5.82 -18.36 5.44
C ARG A 91 -6.40 -19.46 4.57
N SER A 92 -7.72 -19.52 4.44
CA SER A 92 -8.33 -20.49 3.54
C SER A 92 -8.26 -19.99 2.09
N ILE A 93 -8.31 -20.93 1.14
CA ILE A 93 -8.39 -20.60 -0.29
C ILE A 93 -9.69 -19.82 -0.56
N GLU A 94 -10.78 -20.25 0.07
CA GLU A 94 -12.11 -19.64 -0.08
C GLU A 94 -12.15 -18.18 0.40
N GLU A 95 -11.41 -17.85 1.47
CA GLU A 95 -11.26 -16.47 1.94
C GLU A 95 -10.56 -15.62 0.88
N VAL A 96 -9.41 -16.06 0.39
CA VAL A 96 -8.64 -15.30 -0.61
C VAL A 96 -9.43 -15.15 -1.91
N ASP A 97 -10.09 -16.21 -2.36
CA ASP A 97 -10.86 -16.23 -3.61
C ASP A 97 -12.13 -15.37 -3.53
N SER A 98 -12.78 -15.27 -2.36
CA SER A 98 -13.91 -14.36 -2.19
C SER A 98 -13.48 -12.90 -2.30
N TYR A 99 -12.39 -12.51 -1.64
CA TYR A 99 -11.85 -11.16 -1.74
C TYR A 99 -11.40 -10.81 -3.16
N LYS A 100 -10.72 -11.72 -3.87
CA LYS A 100 -10.31 -11.51 -5.26
C LYS A 100 -11.50 -11.31 -6.20
N ARG A 101 -12.56 -12.10 -6.01
CA ARG A 101 -13.75 -12.07 -6.88
C ARG A 101 -14.65 -10.88 -6.62
N ASP A 102 -14.90 -10.60 -5.34
CA ASP A 102 -16.00 -9.70 -4.94
C ASP A 102 -15.49 -8.33 -4.48
N CYS A 103 -14.19 -8.20 -4.16
CA CYS A 103 -13.65 -7.01 -3.51
C CYS A 103 -12.39 -6.46 -4.21
N ASP A 104 -12.12 -6.76 -5.47
CA ASP A 104 -10.99 -6.17 -6.19
C ASP A 104 -11.24 -4.66 -6.44
N PRO A 105 -10.45 -3.76 -5.83
CA PRO A 105 -10.67 -2.31 -5.96
C PRO A 105 -10.52 -1.81 -7.40
N ILE A 106 -9.72 -2.49 -8.24
CA ILE A 106 -9.57 -2.11 -9.65
C ILE A 106 -10.88 -2.41 -10.40
N VAL A 107 -11.47 -3.58 -10.18
CA VAL A 107 -12.73 -3.99 -10.82
C VAL A 107 -13.90 -3.15 -10.31
N LEU A 108 -13.95 -2.90 -8.99
CA LEU A 108 -14.97 -2.06 -8.38
C LEU A 108 -14.90 -0.63 -8.92
N TYR A 109 -13.72 -0.02 -8.92
CA TYR A 109 -13.56 1.36 -9.36
C TYR A 109 -13.73 1.53 -10.87
N ARG A 110 -13.39 0.50 -11.68
CA ARG A 110 -13.73 0.46 -13.10
C ARG A 110 -15.22 0.64 -13.34
N THR A 111 -16.06 -0.04 -12.56
CA THR A 111 -17.52 0.10 -12.63
C THR A 111 -17.95 1.55 -12.35
N VAL A 112 -17.39 2.16 -11.29
CA VAL A 112 -17.64 3.57 -10.95
C VAL A 112 -17.28 4.50 -12.10
N LEU A 113 -16.11 4.34 -12.71
CA LEU A 113 -15.65 5.18 -13.81
C LEU A 113 -16.55 5.07 -15.05
N LEU A 114 -17.02 3.86 -15.37
CA LEU A 114 -17.97 3.65 -16.47
C LEU A 114 -19.32 4.35 -16.20
N GLU A 115 -19.81 4.28 -14.96
CA GLU A 115 -21.03 4.98 -14.54
C GLU A 115 -20.88 6.50 -14.59
N GLU A 116 -19.68 7.02 -14.32
CA GLU A 116 -19.33 8.44 -14.46
C GLU A 116 -19.11 8.89 -15.92
N GLY A 117 -19.21 7.96 -16.88
CA GLY A 117 -19.18 8.25 -18.31
C GLY A 117 -17.80 8.13 -18.95
N ILE A 118 -16.80 7.61 -18.24
CA ILE A 118 -15.53 7.18 -18.86
C ILE A 118 -15.83 5.96 -19.72
N ASN A 119 -15.36 5.94 -20.96
CA ASN A 119 -15.63 4.83 -21.86
C ASN A 119 -14.56 3.73 -21.76
N GLU A 120 -14.96 2.52 -22.17
CA GLU A 120 -14.12 1.33 -22.23
C GLU A 120 -12.80 1.53 -22.97
N GLU A 121 -12.84 2.29 -24.07
CA GLU A 121 -11.65 2.56 -24.88
C GLU A 121 -10.62 3.39 -24.10
N SER A 122 -11.07 4.36 -23.32
CA SER A 122 -10.18 5.20 -22.50
C SER A 122 -9.50 4.37 -21.41
N LEU A 123 -10.24 3.46 -20.78
CA LEU A 123 -9.70 2.55 -19.77
C LEU A 123 -8.66 1.60 -20.38
N ARG A 124 -8.96 1.04 -21.55
CA ARG A 124 -8.03 0.18 -22.31
C ARG A 124 -6.74 0.92 -22.67
N VAL A 125 -6.84 2.17 -23.12
CA VAL A 125 -5.66 3.00 -23.42
C VAL A 125 -4.78 3.18 -22.18
N ILE A 126 -5.38 3.45 -21.01
CA ILE A 126 -4.62 3.57 -19.74
C ILE A 126 -3.90 2.26 -19.40
N GLU A 127 -4.58 1.11 -19.53
CA GLU A 127 -3.97 -0.21 -19.28
C GLU A 127 -2.79 -0.49 -20.23
N GLU A 128 -2.93 -0.13 -21.51
CA GLU A 128 -1.88 -0.27 -22.53
C GLU A 128 -0.67 0.64 -22.22
N GLU A 129 -0.91 1.90 -21.84
CA GLU A 129 0.12 2.86 -21.45
C GLU A 129 0.91 2.37 -20.22
N VAL A 130 0.21 1.90 -19.18
CA VAL A 130 0.84 1.35 -17.97
C VAL A 130 1.64 0.09 -18.30
N THR A 131 1.10 -0.79 -19.13
CA THR A 131 1.79 -2.02 -19.57
C THR A 131 3.08 -1.69 -20.29
N GLU A 132 3.06 -0.71 -21.19
CA GLU A 132 4.25 -0.28 -21.92
C GLU A 132 5.27 0.41 -20.99
N ALA A 133 4.82 1.26 -20.07
CA ALA A 133 5.69 1.89 -19.08
C ALA A 133 6.42 0.85 -18.21
N VAL A 134 5.73 -0.20 -17.75
CA VAL A 134 6.35 -1.29 -16.98
C VAL A 134 7.36 -2.07 -17.83
N LYS A 135 7.04 -2.39 -19.09
CA LYS A 135 8.00 -3.07 -20.00
C LYS A 135 9.27 -2.25 -20.20
N GLN A 136 9.13 -0.93 -20.40
CA GLN A 136 10.28 -0.05 -20.56
C GLN A 136 11.10 0.07 -19.26
N ALA A 137 10.45 0.14 -18.10
CA ALA A 137 11.12 0.14 -16.80
C ALA A 137 11.92 -1.15 -16.56
N VAL A 138 11.35 -2.32 -16.86
CA VAL A 138 12.04 -3.62 -16.76
C VAL A 138 13.23 -3.69 -17.72
N LYS A 139 13.04 -3.28 -18.98
CA LYS A 139 14.12 -3.25 -19.98
C LYS A 139 15.26 -2.34 -19.53
N PHE A 140 14.95 -1.16 -19.02
CA PHE A 140 15.92 -0.22 -18.47
C PHE A 140 16.68 -0.83 -17.28
N ALA A 141 15.97 -1.46 -16.33
CA ALA A 141 16.58 -2.08 -15.17
C ALA A 141 17.54 -3.22 -15.54
N LEU A 142 17.13 -4.09 -16.48
CA LEU A 142 17.95 -5.22 -16.94
C LEU A 142 19.16 -4.79 -17.79
N ALA A 143 19.04 -3.68 -18.53
CA ALA A 143 20.12 -3.13 -19.34
C ALA A 143 21.07 -2.21 -18.54
N SER A 144 20.69 -1.83 -17.32
CA SER A 144 21.50 -0.96 -16.47
C SER A 144 22.76 -1.70 -15.99
N PRO A 145 23.92 -1.02 -15.93
CA PRO A 145 25.13 -1.63 -15.41
C PRO A 145 24.95 -1.99 -13.93
N MET A 146 25.54 -3.10 -13.51
CA MET A 146 25.66 -3.42 -12.09
C MET A 146 26.41 -2.28 -11.36
N PRO A 147 26.06 -1.99 -10.09
CA PRO A 147 26.84 -1.03 -9.31
C PRO A 147 28.29 -1.50 -9.23
N ARG A 148 29.22 -0.54 -9.37
CA ARG A 148 30.64 -0.86 -9.29
C ARG A 148 31.03 -1.05 -7.83
N PRO A 149 31.92 -1.99 -7.48
CA PRO A 149 32.32 -2.20 -6.09
C PRO A 149 32.81 -0.93 -5.38
N GLU A 150 33.40 0.02 -6.11
CA GLU A 150 33.94 1.26 -5.56
C GLU A 150 32.86 2.24 -5.09
N THR A 151 31.59 2.07 -5.52
CA THR A 151 30.46 2.91 -5.06
C THR A 151 29.86 2.42 -3.75
N LEU A 152 30.39 1.35 -3.16
CA LEU A 152 29.91 0.82 -1.87
C LEU A 152 29.87 1.87 -0.72
N PRO A 153 30.87 2.77 -0.54
CA PRO A 153 30.82 3.75 0.53
C PRO A 153 29.95 4.98 0.21
N ASP A 154 29.44 5.08 -1.03
CA ASP A 154 28.60 6.21 -1.41
C ASP A 154 27.35 6.27 -0.53
N TYR A 155 26.95 7.48 -0.15
CA TYR A 155 25.79 7.74 0.72
C TYR A 155 25.83 7.14 2.13
N MET A 156 26.93 6.49 2.54
CA MET A 156 27.10 6.03 3.93
C MET A 156 27.39 7.20 4.89
N PHE A 157 28.11 8.21 4.41
CA PHE A 157 28.47 9.42 5.16
C PHE A 157 28.27 10.65 4.27
N ASN A 158 28.09 11.83 4.87
CA ASN A 158 27.98 13.09 4.09
C ASN A 158 29.30 13.46 3.39
N SER A 159 30.41 12.90 3.87
CA SER A 159 31.77 13.16 3.40
C SER A 159 32.40 11.83 2.99
N PRO A 160 33.21 11.81 1.92
CA PRO A 160 33.91 10.60 1.51
C PRO A 160 34.77 10.03 2.64
N VAL A 161 34.73 8.71 2.83
CA VAL A 161 35.59 8.03 3.81
C VAL A 161 37.05 8.21 3.40
N ALA A 162 37.87 8.81 4.28
CA ALA A 162 39.30 9.02 4.03
C ALA A 162 40.01 7.67 3.82
N GLY A 163 40.70 7.51 2.68
CA GLY A 163 41.42 6.28 2.32
C GLY A 163 40.72 5.37 1.29
N ALA A 164 39.50 5.71 0.84
CA ALA A 164 38.75 4.91 -0.15
C ALA A 164 39.13 5.17 -1.64
N ARG A 165 40.21 5.89 -1.92
CA ARG A 165 40.75 6.02 -3.29
C ARG A 165 41.87 5.00 -3.47
N GLY A 166 41.53 3.84 -4.03
CA GLY A 166 42.46 2.99 -4.78
C GLY A 166 42.55 3.48 -6.21
#